data_AF-A0A4W5LFT2-F1
#
_entry.id   AF-A0A4W5LFT2-F1
#
_cell.length_a   1.000
_cell.length_b   1.000
_cell.length_c   1.000
_cell.angle_alpha   90.00
_cell.angle_beta   90.00
_cell.angle_gamma   90.00
#
_symmetry.space_group_name_H-M   'P 1'
#
loop_
_entity.id
_entity.type
_entity.pdbx_description
1 polymer ?
#
loop_
_entity_poly.entity_id
_entity_poly.type
_entity_poly.pdbx_seq_one_letter_code
_entity_poly.pdbx_strand_id
1 'polypeptide(L)'
;MYSWCFQSARVTQIKRKVTSYEGEDVSLNCEYNTSLSAPSLFLYIQFTNDYPEYVLLKDVIGPADFDDKFKDRFDAHLNSITKSVPLMIQRLQLSDSAVYYCALRPTVTTGYTAPLQK
;
A
#
# COMPACT_ATOMS: atom_id res chain seq x y z
N MET A 1 -19.70 16.40 25.30
CA MET A 1 -19.40 15.00 24.94
C MET A 1 -19.08 14.97 23.46
N TYR A 2 -17.82 15.20 23.08
CA TYR A 2 -17.42 15.15 21.68
C TYR A 2 -16.71 13.82 21.47
N SER A 3 -17.40 12.89 20.82
CA SER A 3 -16.81 11.66 20.31
C SER A 3 -16.00 12.03 19.08
N TRP A 4 -14.69 12.24 19.26
CA TRP A 4 -13.75 12.45 18.15
C TRP A 4 -13.33 11.08 17.61
N CYS A 5 -14.17 10.47 16.79
CA CYS A 5 -13.69 9.46 15.84
C CYS A 5 -13.34 10.20 14.55
N PHE A 6 -12.15 10.79 14.48
CA PHE A 6 -11.70 11.50 13.28
C PHE A 6 -11.27 10.49 12.21
N GLN A 7 -12.26 10.16 11.37
CA GLN A 7 -12.24 9.44 10.09
C GLN A 7 -11.01 8.60 9.75
N SER A 8 -11.25 7.30 9.91
CA SER A 8 -10.60 6.11 9.36
C SER A 8 -9.94 6.30 7.99
N ALA A 9 -8.60 6.26 7.97
CA ALA A 9 -7.87 5.82 6.79
C ALA A 9 -8.33 4.40 6.41
N ARG A 10 -8.70 4.17 5.15
CA ARG A 10 -9.14 2.87 4.65
C ARG A 10 -8.42 2.52 3.36
N VAL A 11 -8.09 1.25 3.19
CA VAL A 11 -7.62 0.68 1.93
C VAL A 11 -8.59 -0.40 1.48
N THR A 12 -8.89 -0.43 0.18
CA THR A 12 -9.78 -1.39 -0.46
C THR A 12 -9.04 -2.01 -1.65
N GLN A 13 -8.90 -3.33 -1.67
CA GLN A 13 -8.36 -4.04 -2.83
C GLN A 13 -9.51 -4.45 -3.75
N ILE A 14 -9.50 -3.96 -4.99
CA ILE A 14 -10.65 -4.11 -5.90
C ILE A 14 -10.81 -5.57 -6.33
N LYS A 15 -9.70 -6.21 -6.71
CA LYS A 15 -9.68 -7.59 -7.19
C LYS A 15 -9.19 -8.51 -6.06
N ARG A 16 -10.06 -9.42 -5.63
CA ARG A 16 -9.71 -10.43 -4.60
C ARG A 16 -8.75 -11.50 -5.11
N LYS A 17 -8.78 -11.77 -6.41
CA LYS A 17 -7.91 -12.74 -7.08
C LYS A 17 -7.68 -12.29 -8.51
N VAL A 18 -6.43 -12.37 -8.94
CA VAL A 18 -6.00 -12.12 -10.32
C VAL A 18 -5.19 -13.32 -10.77
N THR A 19 -5.44 -13.80 -11.97
CA THR A 19 -4.68 -14.90 -12.60
C THR A 19 -4.19 -14.41 -13.95
N SER A 20 -2.91 -14.64 -14.24
CA SER A 20 -2.27 -14.38 -15.54
C SER A 20 -1.29 -15.50 -15.85
N TYR A 21 -0.73 -15.49 -17.06
CA TYR A 21 0.29 -16.45 -17.48
C TYR A 21 1.71 -15.93 -17.20
N GLU A 22 2.66 -16.87 -17.08
CA GLU A 22 4.07 -16.55 -16.95
C GLU A 22 4.57 -15.71 -18.15
N GLY A 23 5.40 -14.71 -17.88
CA GLY A 23 5.91 -13.78 -18.88
C GLY A 23 4.99 -12.62 -19.23
N GLU A 24 3.71 -12.66 -18.82
CA GLU A 24 2.79 -11.52 -18.99
C GLU A 24 3.03 -10.44 -17.94
N ASP A 25 2.52 -9.24 -18.23
CA ASP A 25 2.48 -8.14 -17.28
C ASP A 25 1.09 -8.09 -16.62
N VAL A 26 1.05 -7.85 -15.31
CA VAL A 26 -0.20 -7.73 -14.57
C VAL A 26 -0.26 -6.41 -13.82
N SER A 27 -1.47 -5.86 -13.72
CA SER A 27 -1.74 -4.71 -12.86
C SER A 27 -2.70 -5.08 -11.74
N LEU A 28 -2.23 -4.91 -10.50
CA LEU A 28 -3.01 -4.99 -9.28
C LEU A 28 -3.36 -3.57 -8.83
N ASN A 29 -4.61 -3.31 -8.46
CA ASN A 29 -5.03 -1.97 -8.06
C ASN A 29 -5.61 -1.97 -6.65
N CYS A 30 -5.13 -1.03 -5.85
CA CYS A 30 -5.62 -0.73 -4.52
C CYS A 30 -6.24 0.66 -4.52
N GLU A 31 -7.40 0.81 -3.91
CA GLU A 31 -8.00 2.12 -3.63
C GLU A 31 -7.78 2.47 -2.17
N TYR A 32 -7.68 3.75 -1.89
CA TYR A 32 -7.54 4.24 -0.53
C TYR A 32 -8.44 5.44 -0.28
N ASN A 33 -8.81 5.66 0.96
CA ASN A 33 -9.52 6.86 1.38
C ASN A 33 -8.89 7.38 2.66
N THR A 34 -8.52 8.65 2.63
CA THR A 34 -7.83 9.32 3.73
C THR A 34 -8.04 10.83 3.64
N SER A 35 -8.12 11.47 4.80
CA SER A 35 -8.14 12.93 4.94
C SER A 35 -6.74 13.55 4.86
N LEU A 36 -5.68 12.73 4.82
CA LEU A 36 -4.30 13.21 4.71
C LEU A 36 -4.05 13.86 3.35
N SER A 37 -3.41 15.02 3.36
CA SER A 37 -3.00 15.74 2.16
C SER A 37 -1.84 15.07 1.43
N ALA A 38 -0.96 14.39 2.17
CA ALA A 38 0.21 13.68 1.64
C ALA A 38 0.26 12.24 2.20
N PRO A 39 -0.58 11.31 1.69
CA PRO A 39 -0.54 9.92 2.11
C PRO A 39 0.67 9.18 1.53
N SER A 40 1.19 8.24 2.30
CA SER A 40 2.15 7.24 1.84
C SER A 40 1.50 5.86 1.90
N LEU A 41 1.83 5.00 0.94
CA LEU A 41 1.35 3.62 0.91
C LEU A 41 2.51 2.63 0.93
N PHE A 42 2.35 1.63 1.77
CA PHE A 42 3.17 0.43 1.80
C PHE A 42 2.52 -0.66 0.97
N LEU A 43 3.37 -1.43 0.30
CA LEU A 43 3.00 -2.69 -0.32
C LEU A 43 3.78 -3.82 0.34
N TYR A 44 3.05 -4.86 0.72
CA TYR A 44 3.61 -6.10 1.22
C TYR A 44 3.20 -7.26 0.33
N ILE A 45 4.02 -8.29 0.29
CA ILE A 45 3.74 -9.56 -0.36
C ILE A 45 3.77 -10.66 0.68
N GLN A 46 2.82 -11.58 0.66
CA GLN A 46 2.79 -12.74 1.56
C GLN A 46 2.73 -14.01 0.72
N PHE A 47 3.81 -14.78 0.77
CA PHE A 47 3.86 -16.11 0.17
C PHE A 47 3.06 -17.11 1.02
N THR A 48 2.75 -18.26 0.43
CA THR A 48 1.94 -19.29 1.09
C THR A 48 2.62 -19.75 2.39
N ASN A 49 1.90 -19.64 3.51
CA ASN A 49 2.39 -19.97 4.86
C ASN A 49 3.58 -19.13 5.37
N ASP A 50 3.82 -17.95 4.78
CA ASP A 50 4.90 -17.06 5.19
C ASP A 50 4.37 -15.78 5.85
N TYR A 51 5.26 -14.95 6.39
CA TYR A 51 4.93 -13.61 6.89
C TYR A 51 4.91 -12.58 5.74
N PRO A 52 4.16 -11.47 5.88
CA PRO A 52 4.22 -10.39 4.89
C PRO A 52 5.61 -9.76 4.82
N GLU A 53 6.23 -9.82 3.63
CA GLU A 53 7.50 -9.16 3.31
C GLU A 53 7.24 -7.77 2.71
N TYR A 54 8.11 -6.81 3.05
CA TYR A 54 8.06 -5.48 2.49
C TYR A 54 8.49 -5.49 1.01
N VAL A 55 7.69 -4.87 0.15
CA VAL A 55 8.00 -4.72 -1.29
C VAL A 55 8.45 -3.29 -1.57
N LEU A 56 7.62 -2.31 -1.20
CA LEU A 56 7.90 -0.90 -1.44
C LEU A 56 7.10 0.04 -0.54
N LEU A 57 7.58 1.28 -0.47
CA LEU A 57 6.90 2.47 0.02
C LEU A 57 6.75 3.46 -1.13
N LYS A 58 5.52 3.89 -1.40
CA LYS A 58 5.22 4.96 -2.36
C LYS A 58 4.62 6.18 -1.67
N ASP A 59 5.34 7.28 -1.77
CA ASP A 59 4.85 8.61 -1.42
C ASP A 59 4.14 9.29 -2.61
N VAL A 60 3.38 10.35 -2.33
CA VAL A 60 2.73 11.17 -3.37
C VAL A 60 3.74 11.76 -4.36
N ILE A 61 4.92 12.11 -3.86
CA ILE A 61 5.98 12.78 -4.63
C ILE A 61 7.25 11.94 -4.50
N GLY A 62 8.01 11.85 -5.59
CA GLY A 62 9.30 11.15 -5.62
C GLY A 62 9.20 9.68 -6.05
N PRO A 63 10.36 9.02 -6.22
CA PRO A 63 10.41 7.60 -6.56
C PRO A 63 9.85 6.73 -5.42
N ALA A 64 9.42 5.50 -5.74
CA ALA A 64 9.14 4.52 -4.70
C ALA A 64 10.46 4.01 -4.10
N ASP A 65 10.43 3.73 -2.80
CA ASP A 65 11.49 3.04 -2.08
C ASP A 65 11.21 1.54 -2.14
N PHE A 66 12.02 0.78 -2.89
CA PHE A 66 11.82 -0.65 -3.12
C PHE A 66 12.82 -1.48 -2.32
N ASP A 67 12.37 -2.66 -1.90
CA ASP A 67 13.31 -3.73 -1.57
C ASP A 67 14.02 -4.20 -2.87
N ASP A 68 15.33 -4.41 -2.78
CA ASP A 68 16.19 -4.77 -3.91
C ASP A 68 15.70 -6.00 -4.68
N LYS A 69 14.99 -6.92 -4.02
CA LYS A 69 14.42 -8.12 -4.65
C LYS A 69 13.38 -7.80 -5.73
N PHE A 70 12.70 -6.66 -5.65
CA PHE A 70 11.53 -6.35 -6.46
C PHE A 70 11.74 -5.21 -7.47
N LYS A 71 12.77 -4.38 -7.28
CA LYS A 71 12.97 -3.12 -8.03
C LYS A 71 12.99 -3.23 -9.56
N ASP A 72 13.40 -4.39 -10.11
CA ASP A 72 13.61 -4.56 -11.55
C ASP A 72 12.34 -4.94 -12.33
N ARG A 73 11.29 -5.40 -11.62
CA ARG A 73 10.06 -5.92 -12.23
C ARG A 73 8.78 -5.31 -11.66
N PHE A 74 8.85 -4.73 -10.47
CA PHE A 74 7.71 -4.15 -9.79
C PHE A 74 7.75 -2.64 -9.95
N ASP A 75 6.62 -2.04 -10.30
CA ASP A 75 6.43 -0.60 -10.34
C ASP A 75 5.12 -0.22 -9.66
N ALA A 76 5.14 0.85 -8.88
CA ALA A 76 3.94 1.33 -8.19
C ALA A 76 3.79 2.84 -8.34
N HIS A 77 2.59 3.25 -8.71
CA HIS A 77 2.26 4.66 -8.85
C HIS A 77 1.14 5.04 -7.90
N LEU A 78 1.28 6.15 -7.20
CA LEU A 78 0.23 6.69 -6.32
C LEU A 78 -0.53 7.78 -7.06
N ASN A 79 -1.81 7.53 -7.36
CA ASN A 79 -2.68 8.53 -7.95
C ASN A 79 -3.55 9.17 -6.86
N SER A 80 -3.22 10.41 -6.51
CA SER A 80 -3.92 11.18 -5.47
C SER A 80 -5.28 11.73 -5.88
N ILE A 81 -5.56 11.78 -7.20
CA ILE A 81 -6.83 12.24 -7.78
C ILE A 81 -7.85 11.11 -7.71
N THR A 82 -7.52 9.94 -8.26
CA THR A 82 -8.39 8.75 -8.25
C THR A 82 -8.32 7.97 -6.93
N LYS A 83 -7.42 8.38 -6.03
CA LYS A 83 -7.15 7.70 -4.75
C LYS A 83 -6.84 6.21 -4.94
N SER A 84 -5.97 5.91 -5.89
CA SER A 84 -5.59 4.55 -6.23
C SER A 84 -4.08 4.36 -6.31
N VAL A 85 -3.64 3.13 -6.10
CA VAL A 85 -2.26 2.69 -6.24
C VAL A 85 -2.22 1.49 -7.16
N PRO A 86 -2.09 1.72 -8.48
CA PRO A 86 -1.74 0.66 -9.42
C PRO A 86 -0.32 0.17 -9.14
N LEU A 87 -0.21 -1.13 -8.92
CA LEU A 87 1.01 -1.91 -8.91
C LEU A 87 1.10 -2.68 -10.23
N MET A 88 2.16 -2.46 -10.98
CA MET A 88 2.50 -3.21 -12.19
C MET A 88 3.60 -4.21 -11.85
N ILE A 89 3.40 -5.46 -12.26
CA ILE A 89 4.39 -6.52 -12.16
C ILE A 89 4.71 -6.96 -13.58
N GLN A 90 5.95 -6.77 -13.99
CA GLN A 90 6.42 -7.11 -15.32
C GLN A 90 7.01 -8.52 -15.36
N ARG A 91 6.84 -9.20 -16.49
CA ARG A 91 7.41 -10.54 -16.74
C ARG A 91 7.10 -11.46 -15.55
N LEU A 92 5.81 -11.69 -15.31
CA LEU A 92 5.33 -12.52 -14.20
C LEU A 92 6.05 -13.86 -14.15
N GLN A 93 6.43 -14.27 -12.95
CA GLN A 93 7.04 -15.56 -12.66
C GLN A 93 6.11 -16.38 -11.78
N LEU A 94 6.19 -17.71 -11.85
CA LEU A 94 5.40 -18.57 -10.96
C LEU A 94 5.65 -18.27 -9.48
N SER A 95 6.88 -17.87 -9.13
CA SER A 95 7.27 -17.42 -7.79
C SER A 95 6.58 -16.15 -7.33
N ASP A 96 5.96 -15.36 -8.21
CA ASP A 96 5.20 -14.15 -7.85
C ASP A 96 3.77 -14.48 -7.36
N SER A 97 3.40 -15.76 -7.36
CA SER A 97 2.10 -16.23 -6.87
C SER A 97 2.02 -16.07 -5.35
N ALA A 98 1.40 -14.97 -4.92
CA ALA A 98 1.32 -14.56 -3.53
C ALA A 98 0.08 -13.71 -3.26
N VAL A 99 -0.14 -13.36 -1.99
CA VAL A 99 -1.14 -12.36 -1.60
C VAL A 99 -0.46 -11.00 -1.47
N TYR A 100 -1.03 -9.99 -2.11
CA TYR A 100 -0.49 -8.63 -2.11
C TYR A 100 -1.32 -7.73 -1.19
N TYR A 101 -0.65 -7.04 -0.26
CA TYR A 101 -1.28 -6.19 0.74
C TYR A 101 -0.87 -4.73 0.60
N CYS A 102 -1.84 -3.88 0.26
CA CYS A 102 -1.69 -2.43 0.34
C CYS A 102 -2.07 -1.92 1.74
N ALA A 103 -1.24 -1.05 2.32
CA ALA A 103 -1.49 -0.42 3.61
C ALA A 103 -1.17 1.08 3.56
N LEU A 104 -2.04 1.92 4.13
CA LEU A 104 -1.73 3.33 4.34
C LEU A 104 -0.76 3.47 5.52
N ARG A 105 0.27 4.31 5.37
CA ARG A 105 1.15 4.68 6.49
C ARG A 105 0.33 5.43 7.54
N PRO A 106 0.19 4.92 8.76
CA PRO A 106 -0.46 5.66 9.82
C PRO A 106 0.41 6.86 10.20
N THR A 107 -0.22 8.02 10.35
CA THR A 107 0.40 9.20 10.96
C THR A 107 -0.14 9.29 12.37
N VAL A 108 0.73 9.12 13.38
CA VAL A 108 0.36 9.46 14.74
C VAL A 108 0.37 10.99 14.83
N THR A 109 -0.81 11.61 14.82
CA THR A 109 -0.93 13.00 15.20
C THR A 109 -0.92 13.04 16.73
N THR A 110 0.25 13.14 17.36
CA THR A 110 0.33 13.40 18.80
C THR A 110 -0.23 14.80 19.04
N GLY A 111 -1.51 14.91 19.39
CA GLY A 111 -2.00 16.09 20.07
C GLY A 111 -1.25 16.17 21.40
N TYR A 112 -0.40 17.18 21.59
CA TYR A 112 0.16 17.49 22.90
C TYR A 112 -1.01 17.83 23.85
N THR A 113 -1.51 16.85 24.58
CA THR A 113 -2.22 17.12 25.82
C THR A 113 -1.16 17.14 26.91
N ALA A 114 -0.86 18.34 27.41
CA ALA A 114 -0.12 18.49 28.65
C ALA A 114 -0.78 17.58 29.71
N PRO A 115 -0.01 16.82 30.50
CA PRO A 115 -0.59 15.97 31.51
C PRO A 115 -1.30 16.84 32.54
N LEU A 116 -2.64 16.85 32.52
CA LEU A 116 -3.42 17.27 33.67
C LEU A 116 -3.26 16.16 34.72
N GLN A 117 -2.35 16.39 35.66
CA GLN A 117 -2.34 15.64 36.91
C GLN A 117 -3.65 15.91 37.65
N LYS A 118 -4.32 14.85 38.10
CA LYS A 118 -5.29 14.90 39.18
C LYS A 118 -4.96 13.81 40.18
#